data_AF-R5ZW05-F1
#
_entry.id   AF-R5ZW05-F1
#
_cell.length_a   1.000
_cell.length_b   1.000
_cell.length_c   1.000
_cell.angle_alpha   90.00
_cell.angle_beta   90.00
_cell.angle_gamma   90.00
#
_symmetry.space_group_name_H-M   'P 1'
#
loop_
_entity.id
_entity.type
_entity.pdbx_description
1 polymer ?
#
loop_
_entity_poly.entity_id
_entity_poly.type
_entity_poly.pdbx_seq_one_letter_code
_entity_poly.pdbx_strand_id
1 'polypeptide(L)'
;MAPEGFTFHGFLNGGKKERAAELQKLINSGRIFILYEAPHRLEKLIDELSEAVPADRKITIARELTKKFEQIDSLYSPDLHEWLSHNPPKGEYVIVVDAASASTEETLTEEDRQWIDELIPLLPAGQLSSIASKISRFPKKIIYNYIVSKKNSQATVD
;
A
#
# COMPACT_ATOMS: atom_id res chain seq x y z
N MET A 1 -16.24 10.31 -1.94
CA MET A 1 -16.74 9.95 -3.28
C MET A 1 -15.66 9.08 -3.91
N ALA A 2 -15.99 7.90 -4.43
CA ALA A 2 -14.99 7.07 -5.09
C ALA A 2 -14.34 7.85 -6.26
N PRO A 3 -13.04 7.65 -6.53
CA PRO A 3 -12.37 8.34 -7.63
C PRO A 3 -13.14 8.12 -8.94
N GLU A 4 -13.47 9.21 -9.64
CA GLU A 4 -14.27 9.13 -10.87
C GLU A 4 -13.36 8.66 -12.02
N GLY A 5 -13.44 7.39 -12.41
CA GLY A 5 -12.72 6.78 -13.53
C GLY A 5 -11.27 6.34 -13.25
N PHE A 6 -10.61 5.79 -14.28
CA PHE A 6 -9.23 5.30 -14.23
C PHE A 6 -8.42 5.72 -15.46
N THR A 7 -7.10 5.70 -15.35
CA THR A 7 -6.17 5.91 -16.47
C THR A 7 -5.63 4.58 -16.95
N PHE A 8 -6.01 4.15 -18.16
CA PHE A 8 -5.32 3.04 -18.82
C PHE A 8 -4.04 3.56 -19.48
N HIS A 9 -2.88 3.17 -18.95
CA HIS A 9 -1.59 3.63 -19.44
C HIS A 9 -0.95 2.63 -20.41
N GLY A 10 -1.14 1.33 -20.19
CA GLY A 10 -0.47 0.28 -20.94
C GLY A 10 0.95 0.05 -20.42
N PHE A 11 1.94 -0.01 -21.30
CA PHE A 11 3.33 -0.33 -20.90
C PHE A 11 4.11 0.92 -20.54
N LEU A 12 4.78 0.92 -19.37
CA LEU A 12 5.84 1.88 -19.09
C LEU A 12 7.00 1.64 -20.07
N ASN A 13 7.41 2.65 -20.83
CA ASN A 13 8.42 2.52 -21.88
C ASN A 13 9.57 3.52 -21.67
N GLY A 14 10.65 3.34 -22.42
CA GLY A 14 11.83 4.22 -22.33
C GLY A 14 12.89 3.74 -21.32
N GLY A 15 13.92 4.56 -21.18
CA GLY A 15 15.05 4.28 -20.26
C GLY A 15 14.63 4.35 -18.79
N LYS A 16 15.51 3.90 -17.87
CA LYS A 16 15.22 3.88 -16.41
C LYS A 16 14.69 5.23 -15.89
N LYS A 17 15.29 6.34 -16.33
CA LYS A 17 14.91 7.69 -15.89
C LYS A 17 13.53 8.13 -16.42
N GLU A 18 13.23 7.80 -17.67
CA GLU A 18 11.95 8.15 -18.31
C GLU A 18 10.80 7.38 -17.67
N ARG A 19 10.97 6.06 -17.51
CA ARG A 19 10.02 5.20 -16.81
C ARG A 19 9.72 5.68 -15.40
N ALA A 20 10.76 5.99 -14.62
CA ALA A 20 10.58 6.47 -13.25
C ALA A 20 9.81 7.79 -13.20
N ALA A 21 10.10 8.72 -14.13
CA ALA A 21 9.37 9.98 -14.22
C ALA A 21 7.89 9.78 -14.61
N GLU A 22 7.62 8.86 -15.53
CA GLU A 22 6.28 8.50 -15.96
C GLU A 22 5.46 7.84 -14.84
N LEU A 23 6.06 6.86 -14.13
CA LEU A 23 5.46 6.23 -12.96
C LEU A 23 5.15 7.26 -11.87
N GLN A 24 6.09 8.15 -11.57
CA GLN A 24 5.88 9.23 -10.59
C GLN A 24 4.73 10.16 -10.99
N LYS A 25 4.61 10.50 -12.27
CA LYS A 25 3.48 11.30 -12.78
C LYS A 25 2.14 10.60 -12.57
N LEU A 26 2.07 9.29 -12.82
CA LEU A 26 0.86 8.48 -12.59
C LEU A 26 0.50 8.42 -11.11
N ILE A 27 1.49 8.20 -10.23
CA ILE A 27 1.29 8.15 -8.78
C ILE A 27 0.76 9.50 -8.27
N ASN A 28 1.42 10.59 -8.65
CA ASN A 28 1.06 11.96 -8.23
C ASN A 28 -0.29 12.44 -8.77
N SER A 29 -0.82 11.80 -9.82
CA SER A 29 -2.18 12.10 -10.28
C SER A 29 -3.25 11.76 -9.23
N GLY A 30 -2.92 10.88 -8.28
CA GLY A 30 -3.84 10.40 -7.23
C GLY A 30 -4.98 9.52 -7.76
N ARG A 31 -5.06 9.29 -9.07
CA ARG A 31 -6.12 8.49 -9.71
C ARG A 31 -5.69 7.03 -9.84
N ILE A 32 -6.67 6.15 -10.02
CA ILE A 32 -6.42 4.75 -10.40
C ILE A 32 -5.70 4.75 -11.74
N PHE A 33 -4.65 3.92 -11.88
CA PHE A 33 -4.03 3.68 -13.17
C PHE A 33 -3.73 2.19 -13.40
N ILE A 34 -3.75 1.82 -14.68
CA ILE A 34 -3.60 0.43 -15.13
C ILE A 34 -2.38 0.33 -16.04
N LEU A 35 -1.48 -0.59 -15.71
CA LEU A 35 -0.31 -0.96 -16.50
C LEU A 35 -0.45 -2.36 -17.08
N TYR A 36 0.17 -2.58 -18.22
CA TYR A 36 0.54 -3.91 -18.70
C TYR A 36 2.01 -4.17 -18.45
N GLU A 37 2.36 -5.42 -18.13
CA GLU A 37 3.76 -5.80 -17.97
C GLU A 37 4.05 -7.22 -18.47
N ALA A 38 5.21 -7.37 -19.09
CA ALA A 38 5.74 -8.64 -19.55
C ALA A 38 6.45 -9.38 -18.39
N PRO A 39 6.51 -10.72 -18.39
CA PRO A 39 6.98 -11.48 -17.23
C PRO A 39 8.47 -11.21 -16.94
N HIS A 40 9.29 -11.05 -17.97
CA HIS A 40 10.72 -10.74 -17.85
C HIS A 40 11.01 -9.33 -17.35
N ARG A 41 9.99 -8.46 -17.26
CA ARG A 41 10.09 -7.09 -16.75
C ARG A 41 9.38 -6.92 -15.39
N LEU A 42 8.65 -7.93 -14.93
CA LEU A 42 7.82 -7.82 -13.73
C LEU A 42 8.64 -7.51 -12.47
N GLU A 43 9.75 -8.22 -12.25
CA GLU A 43 10.60 -8.01 -11.07
C GLU A 43 11.07 -6.55 -10.95
N LYS A 44 11.56 -5.99 -12.07
CA LYS A 44 11.95 -4.58 -12.12
C LYS A 44 10.77 -3.63 -11.88
N LEU A 45 9.57 -3.94 -12.41
CA LEU A 45 8.39 -3.12 -12.14
C LEU A 45 8.00 -3.21 -10.65
N ILE A 46 8.12 -4.38 -10.03
CA ILE A 46 7.86 -4.55 -8.60
C ILE A 46 8.83 -3.69 -7.78
N ASP A 47 10.13 -3.66 -8.09
CA ASP A 47 11.08 -2.75 -7.44
C ASP A 47 10.65 -1.29 -7.59
N GLU A 48 10.32 -0.87 -8.82
CA GLU A 48 9.88 0.49 -9.13
C GLU A 48 8.59 0.87 -8.37
N LEU A 49 7.63 -0.06 -8.24
CA LEU A 49 6.38 0.15 -7.51
C LEU A 49 6.59 0.17 -5.99
N SER A 50 7.39 -0.75 -5.44
CA SER A 50 7.69 -0.80 -4.01
C SER A 50 8.40 0.46 -3.52
N GLU A 51 9.26 1.05 -4.35
CA GLU A 51 9.95 2.31 -4.03
C GLU A 51 9.03 3.54 -4.19
N ALA A 52 8.20 3.57 -5.23
CA ALA A 52 7.48 4.77 -5.65
C ALA A 52 6.07 4.90 -5.05
N VAL A 53 5.36 3.79 -4.86
CA VAL A 53 3.95 3.77 -4.44
C VAL A 53 3.87 3.85 -2.92
N PRO A 54 3.08 4.78 -2.35
CA PRO A 54 2.85 4.87 -0.91
C PRO A 54 2.43 3.54 -0.28
N ALA A 55 2.90 3.28 0.95
CA ALA A 55 2.76 1.98 1.60
C ALA A 55 1.30 1.59 1.90
N ASP A 56 0.40 2.56 1.99
CA ASP A 56 -1.03 2.41 2.23
C ASP A 56 -1.84 2.31 0.93
N ARG A 57 -1.19 2.45 -0.23
CA ARG A 57 -1.85 2.39 -1.53
C ARG A 57 -1.87 0.96 -2.05
N LYS A 58 -3.07 0.49 -2.36
CA LYS A 58 -3.33 -0.87 -2.82
C LYS A 58 -2.93 -1.06 -4.27
N ILE A 59 -2.37 -2.22 -4.58
CA ILE A 59 -1.93 -2.66 -5.89
C ILE A 59 -2.57 -4.02 -6.16
N THR A 60 -3.26 -4.14 -7.29
CA THR A 60 -3.77 -5.42 -7.80
C THR A 60 -2.88 -5.93 -8.92
N ILE A 61 -2.42 -7.16 -8.80
CA ILE A 61 -1.66 -7.88 -9.82
C ILE A 61 -2.58 -8.96 -10.38
N ALA A 62 -3.00 -8.81 -11.62
CA ALA A 62 -3.75 -9.81 -12.35
C ALA A 62 -2.84 -10.48 -13.39
N ARG A 63 -2.83 -11.81 -13.41
CA ARG A 63 -2.01 -12.63 -14.30
C ARG A 63 -2.90 -13.55 -15.13
N GLU A 64 -2.60 -13.66 -16.43
CA GLU A 64 -3.25 -14.61 -17.34
C GLU A 64 -4.79 -14.49 -17.32
N LEU A 65 -5.32 -13.26 -17.36
CA LEU A 65 -6.77 -13.00 -17.35
C LEU A 65 -7.50 -13.81 -18.43
N THR A 66 -8.67 -14.34 -18.08
CA THR A 66 -9.55 -15.21 -18.88
C THR A 66 -9.02 -16.63 -19.17
N LYS A 67 -7.79 -16.96 -18.74
CA LYS A 67 -7.18 -18.28 -18.97
C LYS A 67 -7.43 -19.19 -17.77
N LYS A 68 -7.22 -20.51 -17.96
CA LYS A 68 -7.46 -21.55 -16.93
C LYS A 68 -6.70 -21.32 -15.61
N PHE A 69 -5.58 -20.60 -15.67
CA PHE A 69 -4.70 -20.32 -14.53
C PHE A 69 -4.68 -18.82 -14.18
N GLU A 70 -5.81 -18.13 -14.38
CA GLU A 70 -6.02 -16.77 -13.94
C GLU A 70 -5.71 -16.62 -12.44
N GLN A 71 -5.01 -15.54 -12.10
CA GLN A 71 -4.67 -15.21 -10.72
C GLN A 71 -4.84 -13.70 -10.54
N ILE A 72 -5.53 -13.28 -9.48
CA ILE A 72 -5.77 -11.88 -9.15
C ILE A 72 -5.48 -11.69 -7.67
N ASP A 73 -4.38 -11.01 -7.36
CA ASP A 73 -3.99 -10.71 -5.99
C ASP A 73 -3.98 -9.21 -5.75
N SER A 74 -4.36 -8.81 -4.55
CA SER A 74 -4.58 -7.43 -4.17
C SER A 74 -3.85 -7.19 -2.86
N LEU A 75 -2.78 -6.42 -2.89
CA LEU A 75 -1.84 -6.24 -1.79
C LEU A 75 -1.33 -4.80 -1.71
N TYR A 76 -0.54 -4.48 -0.68
CA TYR A 76 0.08 -3.17 -0.53
C TYR A 76 1.50 -3.17 -1.09
N SER A 77 1.97 -1.97 -1.46
CA SER A 77 3.33 -1.74 -1.98
C SER A 77 4.47 -2.45 -1.20
N PRO A 78 4.47 -2.50 0.15
CA PRO A 78 5.52 -3.17 0.91
C PRO A 78 5.51 -4.70 0.79
N ASP A 79 4.39 -5.29 0.42
CA ASP A 79 4.20 -6.75 0.40
C ASP A 79 4.54 -7.34 -0.99
N LEU A 80 4.88 -6.48 -1.97
CA LEU A 80 5.10 -6.89 -3.37
C LEU A 80 6.29 -7.86 -3.55
N HIS A 81 7.40 -7.65 -2.85
CA HIS A 81 8.56 -8.54 -2.96
C HIS A 81 8.28 -9.92 -2.37
N GLU A 82 7.57 -9.98 -1.24
CA GLU A 82 7.13 -11.25 -0.65
C GLU A 82 6.18 -11.97 -1.60
N TRP A 83 5.22 -11.25 -2.18
CA TRP A 83 4.33 -11.81 -3.20
C TRP A 83 5.11 -12.37 -4.39
N LEU A 84 6.10 -11.63 -4.91
CA LEU A 84 6.92 -12.06 -6.04
C LEU A 84 7.73 -13.33 -5.74
N SER A 85 8.22 -13.47 -4.51
CA SER A 85 8.98 -14.67 -4.08
C SER A 85 8.14 -15.95 -4.13
N HIS A 86 6.83 -15.85 -3.90
CA HIS A 86 5.88 -16.96 -4.01
C HIS A 86 5.28 -17.12 -5.41
N ASN A 87 5.43 -16.11 -6.27
CA ASN A 87 4.81 -16.03 -7.59
C ASN A 87 5.83 -15.73 -8.69
N PRO A 88 6.63 -16.73 -9.11
CA PRO A 88 7.63 -16.55 -10.17
C PRO A 88 7.01 -15.96 -11.45
N PRO A 89 7.65 -14.96 -12.09
CA PRO A 89 7.09 -14.28 -13.25
C PRO A 89 6.80 -15.22 -14.43
N LYS A 90 5.53 -15.29 -14.85
CA LYS A 90 5.07 -16.09 -16.00
C LYS A 90 3.86 -15.46 -16.65
N GLY A 91 3.73 -15.61 -17.97
CA GLY A 91 2.56 -15.13 -18.69
C GLY A 91 2.47 -13.62 -18.77
N GLU A 92 1.26 -13.10 -18.90
CA GLU A 92 0.95 -11.68 -19.08
C GLU A 92 0.35 -11.07 -17.81
N TYR A 93 0.74 -9.84 -17.49
CA TYR A 93 0.29 -9.13 -16.29
C TYR A 93 -0.48 -7.85 -16.60
N VAL A 94 -1.52 -7.62 -15.82
CA VAL A 94 -2.21 -6.35 -15.66
C VAL A 94 -2.01 -5.88 -14.23
N ILE A 95 -1.41 -4.71 -14.06
CA ILE A 95 -1.19 -4.11 -12.75
C ILE A 95 -2.15 -2.94 -12.60
N VAL A 96 -2.96 -2.96 -11.55
CA VAL A 96 -3.86 -1.85 -11.19
C VAL A 96 -3.34 -1.22 -9.92
N VAL A 97 -2.95 0.04 -9.98
CA VAL A 97 -2.63 0.82 -8.78
C VAL A 97 -3.87 1.64 -8.45
N ASP A 98 -4.40 1.46 -7.24
CA ASP A 98 -5.63 2.10 -6.79
C ASP A 98 -5.47 3.62 -6.72
N ALA A 99 -6.52 4.40 -6.44
CA ALA A 99 -6.34 5.83 -6.18
C ALA A 99 -5.47 6.07 -4.94
N ALA A 100 -4.95 7.29 -4.81
CA ALA A 100 -4.36 7.70 -3.55
C ALA A 100 -5.40 7.52 -2.45
N SER A 101 -4.97 6.98 -1.31
CA SER A 101 -5.80 6.95 -0.11
C SER A 101 -6.29 8.38 0.13
N ALA A 102 -7.62 8.56 0.16
CA ALA A 102 -8.17 9.87 0.45
C ALA A 102 -7.61 10.27 1.81
N SER A 103 -6.85 11.36 1.85
CA SER A 103 -6.44 12.04 3.08
C SER A 103 -7.67 12.63 3.79
N THR A 104 -8.59 11.74 4.15
CA THR A 104 -9.52 11.92 5.25
C THR A 104 -8.60 11.82 6.46
N GLU A 105 -8.60 12.84 7.33
CA GLU A 105 -7.85 12.86 8.59
C GLU A 105 -7.54 11.45 9.06
N GLU A 106 -6.28 11.03 8.87
CA GLU A 106 -5.87 9.63 9.04
C GLU A 106 -6.10 9.25 10.51
N THR A 107 -7.30 8.74 10.77
CA THR A 107 -7.81 8.42 12.09
C THR A 107 -7.89 6.93 12.14
N LEU A 108 -7.31 6.35 13.20
CA LEU A 108 -7.34 4.91 13.43
C LEU A 108 -8.77 4.41 13.32
N THR A 109 -8.96 3.28 12.65
CA THR A 109 -10.25 2.58 12.63
C THR A 109 -10.65 2.19 14.05
N GLU A 110 -11.95 1.99 14.31
CA GLU A 110 -12.40 1.52 15.63
C GLU A 110 -11.83 0.13 15.98
N GLU A 111 -11.67 -0.74 14.98
CA GLU A 111 -10.99 -2.04 15.14
C GLU A 111 -9.54 -1.84 15.60
N ASP A 112 -8.80 -0.92 14.95
CA ASP A 112 -7.43 -0.63 15.33
C ASP A 112 -7.31 -0.04 16.73
N ARG A 113 -8.23 0.86 17.08
CA ARG A 113 -8.28 1.46 18.41
C ARG A 113 -8.48 0.42 19.50
N GLN A 114 -9.38 -0.55 19.30
CA GLN A 114 -9.69 -1.57 20.30
C GLN A 114 -8.44 -2.38 20.68
N TRP A 115 -7.79 -2.99 19.69
CA TRP A 115 -6.64 -3.85 19.99
C TRP A 115 -5.42 -3.03 20.44
N ILE A 116 -5.24 -1.80 19.94
CA ILE A 116 -4.18 -0.90 20.42
C ILE A 116 -4.41 -0.56 21.90
N ASP A 117 -5.63 -0.18 22.28
CA ASP A 117 -5.99 0.19 23.66
C ASP A 117 -5.68 -0.94 24.66
N GLU A 118 -5.95 -2.20 24.30
CA GLU A 118 -5.61 -3.37 25.13
C GLU A 118 -4.11 -3.55 25.36
N LEU A 119 -3.27 -3.11 24.41
CA LEU A 119 -1.81 -3.24 24.47
C LEU A 119 -1.10 -2.02 25.06
N ILE A 120 -1.77 -0.87 25.19
CA ILE A 120 -1.24 0.35 25.83
C ILE A 120 -0.62 0.08 27.22
N PRO A 121 -1.24 -0.70 28.13
CA PRO A 121 -0.66 -0.98 29.45
C PRO A 121 0.48 -2.01 29.40
N LEU A 122 0.59 -2.79 28.33
CA LEU A 122 1.54 -3.91 28.23
C LEU A 122 2.86 -3.51 27.56
N LEU A 123 2.86 -2.45 26.73
CA LEU A 123 3.99 -2.11 25.88
C LEU A 123 4.38 -0.62 25.94
N PRO A 124 5.68 -0.29 25.81
CA PRO A 124 6.12 1.08 25.62
C PRO A 124 5.51 1.70 24.34
N ALA A 125 5.12 2.98 24.40
CA ALA A 125 4.45 3.66 23.30
C ALA A 125 5.25 3.63 21.98
N GLY A 126 6.58 3.75 22.06
CA GLY A 126 7.46 3.67 20.89
C GLY A 126 7.50 2.29 20.23
N GLN A 127 7.36 1.22 21.02
CA GLN A 127 7.32 -0.16 20.53
C GLN A 127 5.94 -0.50 19.98
N LEU A 128 4.87 -0.21 20.72
CA LEU A 128 3.50 -0.43 20.30
C LEU A 128 3.18 0.31 18.99
N SER A 129 3.53 1.61 18.89
CA SER A 129 3.33 2.37 17.66
C SER A 129 4.09 1.79 16.46
N SER A 130 5.25 1.17 16.67
CA SER A 130 6.03 0.54 15.60
C SER A 130 5.44 -0.78 15.12
N ILE A 131 4.82 -1.55 16.02
CA ILE A 131 4.15 -2.80 15.68
C ILE A 131 2.83 -2.46 14.98
N ALA A 132 2.05 -1.57 15.58
CA ALA A 132 0.78 -1.15 15.06
C ALA A 132 0.86 -0.50 13.69
N SER A 133 1.88 0.32 13.40
CA SER A 133 2.00 0.90 12.06
C SER A 133 2.18 -0.13 10.96
N LYS A 134 2.69 -1.32 11.29
CA LYS A 134 2.86 -2.42 10.33
C LYS A 134 1.56 -3.21 10.15
N ILE A 135 0.73 -3.31 11.19
CA ILE A 135 -0.52 -4.07 11.17
C ILE A 135 -1.63 -3.20 10.57
N SER A 136 -1.86 -2.04 11.17
CA SER A 136 -2.95 -1.13 10.79
C SER A 136 -2.62 -0.26 9.57
N ARG A 137 -1.34 -0.27 9.14
CA ARG A 137 -0.81 0.51 8.01
C ARG A 137 -1.00 2.03 8.15
N PHE A 138 -1.41 2.52 9.33
CA PHE A 138 -1.37 3.94 9.65
C PHE A 138 0.06 4.39 9.95
N PRO A 139 0.45 5.62 9.59
CA PRO A 139 1.73 6.18 9.97
C PRO A 139 1.96 6.08 11.47
N LYS A 140 3.17 5.64 11.84
CA LYS A 140 3.60 5.49 13.23
C LYS A 140 3.31 6.73 14.08
N LYS A 141 3.42 7.93 13.49
CA LYS A 141 3.14 9.22 14.14
C LYS A 141 1.68 9.32 14.63
N ILE A 142 0.71 8.86 13.85
CA ILE A 142 -0.72 8.90 14.22
C ILE A 142 -0.99 7.97 15.38
N ILE A 143 -0.48 6.74 15.29
CA ILE A 143 -0.66 5.75 16.35
C ILE A 143 0.03 6.22 17.64
N TYR A 144 1.24 6.78 17.53
CA TYR A 144 1.96 7.31 18.67
C TYR A 144 1.18 8.45 19.35
N ASN A 145 0.65 9.40 18.57
CA ASN A 145 -0.16 10.50 19.08
C ASN A 145 -1.43 9.99 19.77
N TYR A 146 -2.09 8.97 19.21
CA TYR A 146 -3.24 8.32 19.82
C TYR A 146 -2.92 7.63 21.16
N ILE A 147 -1.81 6.88 21.23
CA ILE A 147 -1.37 6.23 22.47
C ILE A 147 -1.07 7.28 23.55
N VAL A 148 -0.40 8.37 23.19
CA VAL A 148 -0.08 9.47 24.12
C VAL A 148 -1.35 10.16 24.61
N SER A 149 -2.32 10.43 23.72
CA SER A 149 -3.58 11.05 24.13
C SER A 149 -4.36 10.17 25.12
N LYS A 150 -4.42 8.85 24.89
CA LYS A 150 -5.04 7.87 25.80
C LYS A 150 -4.37 7.83 27.16
N LYS A 151 -3.03 7.80 27.21
CA LYS A 151 -2.28 7.80 28.48
C LYS A 151 -2.50 9.09 29.27
N ASN A 152 -2.56 10.24 28.59
CA ASN A 152 -2.84 11.52 29.24
C ASN A 152 -4.29 11.58 29.78
N SER A 153 -5.27 11.04 29.04
CA SER A 153 -6.66 10.97 29.52
C SER A 153 -6.83 10.04 30.72
N GLN A 154 -6.08 8.94 30.80
CA GLN A 154 -6.09 8.03 31.96
C GLN A 154 -5.42 8.66 33.20
N ALA A 155 -4.36 9.45 33.01
CA ALA A 155 -3.66 10.13 34.12
C ALA A 155 -4.43 11.31 34.74
N THR A 156 -5.57 11.72 34.16
CA THR A 156 -6.38 12.85 34.67
C THR A 156 -7.59 12.38 35.52
N VAL A 157 -7.77 11.07 35.68
CA VAL A 157 -8.92 10.46 36.39
C VAL A 157 -8.53 9.86 37.75
N ASP A 158 -7.24 9.85 38.08
CA ASP A 158 -6.68 9.53 39.40
C ASP A 158 -6.26 10.82 40.14
#